data_AF-A0A7Y0XXL9-F1
#
_entry.id   AF-A0A7Y0XXL9-F1
#
_cell.length_a   1.000
_cell.length_b   1.000
_cell.length_c   1.000
_cell.angle_alpha   90.00
_cell.angle_beta   90.00
_cell.angle_gamma   90.00
#
_symmetry.space_group_name_H-M   'P 1'
#
loop_
_entity.id
_entity.type
_entity.pdbx_description
1 polymer ?
#
loop_
_entity_poly.entity_id
_entity_poly.type
_entity_poly.pdbx_seq_one_letter_code
_entity_poly.pdbx_strand_id
1 'polypeptide(L)'
;MKTQAETELAKEKSEVEELSRVLEEKERTFEEINHAFEQFQQRYSSEVSQKYVELNRLNAELAELMVKNIPYNQVKQKSSKIETPVENSAEPFNDVSIGEQPESHSIKELKEVKKIYRRIASVIHPDKGADVGSRPLRTKMMVELNEAYARKDTIAMQRIFDQWKESPEAVTGDDTHADLERTRRMIIQIKKRILEIETKISKIMTSEMYTMMMNARKANREGRDILAEMTIAIDARIKDAQNKLVLRMYG
;
A
#
# COMPACT_ATOMS: atom_id res chain seq x y z
N MET A 1 -14.64 -47.88 13.89
CA MET A 1 -15.31 -46.59 14.17
C MET A 1 -14.25 -45.51 14.14
N LYS A 2 -14.46 -44.42 13.41
CA LYS A 2 -13.57 -43.25 13.51
C LYS A 2 -13.69 -42.63 14.89
N THR A 3 -12.59 -42.18 15.47
CA THR A 3 -12.62 -41.45 16.75
C THR A 3 -13.28 -40.09 16.55
N GLN A 4 -13.81 -39.49 17.63
CA GLN A 4 -14.39 -38.13 17.56
C GLN A 4 -13.38 -37.12 16.98
N ALA A 5 -12.11 -37.22 17.36
CA ALA A 5 -11.04 -36.38 16.84
C ALA A 5 -10.81 -36.57 15.32
N GLU A 6 -10.87 -37.79 14.80
CA GLU A 6 -10.76 -38.06 13.36
C GLU A 6 -11.94 -37.50 12.56
N THR A 7 -13.15 -37.54 13.13
CA THR A 7 -14.33 -36.95 12.48
C THR A 7 -14.25 -35.43 12.44
N GLU A 8 -13.75 -34.81 13.52
CA GLU A 8 -13.57 -33.36 13.59
C GLU A 8 -12.47 -32.89 12.63
N LEU A 9 -11.32 -33.59 12.61
CA LEU A 9 -10.24 -33.30 11.67
C LEU A 9 -10.69 -33.37 10.21
N ALA A 10 -11.51 -34.36 9.86
CA ALA A 10 -12.04 -34.48 8.50
C ALA A 10 -12.94 -33.28 8.12
N LYS A 11 -13.76 -32.79 9.08
CA LYS A 11 -14.60 -31.61 8.88
C LYS A 11 -13.75 -30.35 8.69
N GLU A 12 -12.75 -30.14 9.55
CA GLU A 12 -11.88 -28.95 9.46
C GLU A 12 -11.02 -28.96 8.19
N LYS A 13 -10.53 -30.14 7.74
CA LYS A 13 -9.84 -30.26 6.44
C LYS A 13 -10.74 -29.88 5.27
N SER A 14 -12.01 -30.30 5.29
CA SER A 14 -13.00 -29.87 4.30
C SER A 14 -13.25 -28.35 4.34
N GLU A 15 -13.23 -27.73 5.52
CA GLU A 15 -13.32 -26.27 5.64
C GLU A 15 -12.09 -25.57 5.05
N VAL A 16 -10.88 -26.09 5.28
CA VAL A 16 -9.65 -25.58 4.66
C VAL A 16 -9.74 -25.62 3.14
N GLU A 17 -10.19 -26.73 2.56
CA GLU A 17 -10.35 -26.86 1.10
C GLU A 17 -11.33 -25.82 0.54
N GLU A 18 -12.47 -25.62 1.20
CA GLU A 18 -13.46 -24.64 0.75
C GLU A 18 -12.93 -23.20 0.87
N LEU A 19 -12.32 -22.85 2.01
CA LEU A 19 -11.74 -21.53 2.20
C LEU A 19 -10.58 -21.27 1.25
N SER A 20 -9.81 -22.30 0.89
CA SER A 20 -8.72 -22.17 -0.09
C SER A 20 -9.27 -21.84 -1.48
N ARG A 21 -10.36 -22.48 -1.90
CA ARG A 21 -11.05 -22.12 -3.17
C ARG A 21 -11.54 -20.68 -3.16
N VAL A 22 -12.16 -20.24 -2.07
CA VAL A 22 -12.60 -18.85 -1.91
C VAL A 22 -11.41 -17.89 -1.98
N LEU A 23 -10.30 -18.23 -1.32
CA LEU A 23 -9.09 -17.42 -1.34
C LEU A 23 -8.55 -17.28 -2.77
N GLU A 24 -8.41 -18.37 -3.51
CA GLU A 24 -7.94 -18.35 -4.90
C GLU A 24 -8.81 -17.47 -5.81
N GLU A 25 -10.14 -17.54 -5.66
CA GLU A 25 -11.06 -16.68 -6.41
C GLU A 25 -10.88 -15.20 -6.07
N LYS A 26 -10.72 -14.88 -4.78
CA LYS A 26 -10.49 -13.52 -4.31
C LYS A 26 -9.14 -12.98 -4.78
N GLU A 27 -8.10 -13.79 -4.77
CA GLU A 27 -6.77 -13.43 -5.27
C GLU A 27 -6.79 -13.14 -6.77
N ARG A 28 -7.44 -14.00 -7.56
CA ARG A 28 -7.64 -13.76 -9.00
C ARG A 28 -8.39 -12.46 -9.26
N THR A 29 -9.51 -12.24 -8.55
CA THR A 29 -10.30 -11.01 -8.69
C THR A 29 -9.47 -9.77 -8.34
N PHE A 30 -8.68 -9.84 -7.28
CA PHE A 30 -7.79 -8.74 -6.89
C PHE A 30 -6.73 -8.46 -7.95
N GLU A 31 -6.08 -9.49 -8.49
CA GLU A 31 -5.06 -9.34 -9.53
C GLU A 31 -5.63 -8.70 -10.79
N GLU A 32 -6.79 -9.15 -11.26
CA GLU A 32 -7.49 -8.57 -12.41
C GLU A 32 -7.83 -7.08 -12.20
N ILE A 33 -8.40 -6.74 -11.04
CA ILE A 33 -8.75 -5.36 -10.70
C ILE A 33 -7.49 -4.49 -10.57
N ASN A 34 -6.46 -4.99 -9.88
CA ASN A 34 -5.25 -4.24 -9.61
C ASN A 34 -4.47 -3.96 -10.91
N HIS A 35 -4.30 -4.97 -11.76
CA HIS A 35 -3.63 -4.80 -13.05
C HIS A 35 -4.38 -3.80 -13.95
N ALA A 36 -5.70 -3.92 -14.05
CA ALA A 36 -6.53 -2.96 -14.76
C ALA A 36 -6.38 -1.53 -14.25
N PHE A 37 -6.38 -1.37 -12.92
CA PHE A 37 -6.26 -0.10 -12.24
C PHE A 37 -4.89 0.54 -12.47
N GLU A 38 -3.80 -0.22 -12.33
CA GLU A 38 -2.43 0.24 -12.56
C GLU A 38 -2.21 0.69 -14.01
N GLN A 39 -2.69 -0.08 -14.99
CA GLN A 39 -2.60 0.30 -16.40
C GLN A 39 -3.30 1.63 -16.67
N PHE A 40 -4.51 1.81 -16.13
CA PHE A 40 -5.24 3.07 -16.29
C PHE A 40 -4.53 4.24 -15.59
N GLN A 41 -4.02 4.03 -14.38
CA GLN A 41 -3.28 5.04 -13.63
C GLN A 41 -2.00 5.46 -14.35
N GLN A 42 -1.26 4.52 -14.93
CA GLN A 42 -0.08 4.81 -15.74
C GLN A 42 -0.44 5.67 -16.95
N ARG A 43 -1.49 5.29 -17.69
CA ARG A 43 -1.97 6.04 -18.85
C ARG A 43 -2.44 7.45 -18.49
N TYR A 44 -3.20 7.59 -17.40
CA TYR A 44 -3.63 8.90 -16.91
C TYR A 44 -2.44 9.78 -16.50
N SER A 45 -1.44 9.19 -15.84
CA SER A 45 -0.24 9.90 -15.43
C SER A 45 0.54 10.44 -16.64
N SER A 46 0.73 9.61 -17.67
CA SER A 46 1.47 9.99 -18.86
C SER A 46 0.73 10.98 -19.77
N GLU A 47 -0.58 10.81 -19.97
CA GLU A 47 -1.34 11.61 -20.94
C GLU A 47 -1.91 12.91 -20.35
N VAL A 48 -2.28 12.90 -19.07
CA VAL A 48 -3.10 13.97 -18.46
C VAL A 48 -2.36 14.68 -17.34
N SER A 49 -1.71 13.94 -16.43
CA SER A 49 -1.13 14.55 -15.22
C SER A 49 0.02 15.51 -15.54
N GLN A 50 0.90 15.16 -16.48
CA GLN A 50 1.99 16.04 -16.92
C GLN A 50 1.48 17.38 -17.46
N LYS A 51 0.37 17.37 -18.19
CA LYS A 51 -0.25 18.60 -18.75
C LYS A 51 -0.89 19.45 -17.66
N TYR A 52 -1.48 18.85 -16.63
CA TYR A 52 -1.94 19.62 -15.47
C TYR A 52 -0.79 20.28 -14.71
N VAL A 53 0.36 19.62 -14.59
CA VAL A 53 1.56 20.23 -13.98
C VAL A 53 1.99 21.46 -14.78
N GLU A 54 2.07 21.36 -16.12
CA GLU A 54 2.40 22.51 -16.97
C GLU A 54 1.38 23.64 -16.83
N LEU A 55 0.08 23.33 -16.92
CA LEU A 55 -0.99 24.30 -16.79
C LEU A 55 -0.94 25.01 -15.42
N ASN A 56 -0.69 24.27 -14.33
CA ASN A 56 -0.57 24.84 -12.99
C ASN A 56 0.65 25.75 -12.88
N ARG A 57 1.79 25.37 -13.48
CA ARG A 57 2.99 26.23 -13.55
C ARG A 57 2.68 27.55 -14.24
N LEU A 58 2.03 27.51 -15.41
CA LEU A 58 1.67 28.71 -16.17
C LEU A 58 0.67 29.60 -15.41
N ASN A 59 -0.30 28.99 -14.72
CA ASN A 59 -1.26 29.73 -13.91
C ASN A 59 -0.60 30.40 -12.69
N ALA A 60 0.38 29.75 -12.05
CA ALA A 60 1.16 30.34 -10.97
C ALA A 60 1.96 31.55 -11.48
N GLU A 61 2.61 31.43 -12.63
CA GLU A 61 3.36 32.51 -13.28
C GLU A 61 2.44 33.72 -13.61
N LEU A 62 1.24 33.45 -14.11
CA LEU A 62 0.23 34.50 -14.35
C LEU A 62 -0.19 35.20 -13.06
N ALA A 63 -0.40 34.44 -11.97
CA ALA A 63 -0.79 34.99 -10.69
C ALA A 63 0.32 35.88 -10.09
N GLU A 64 1.59 35.49 -10.22
CA GLU A 64 2.71 36.33 -9.79
C GLU A 64 2.78 37.67 -10.56
N LEU A 65 2.61 37.64 -11.88
CA LEU A 65 2.56 38.86 -12.69
C LEU A 65 1.36 39.75 -12.34
N MET A 66 0.22 39.15 -11.98
CA MET A 66 -0.94 39.91 -11.48
C MET A 66 -0.62 40.65 -10.18
N VAL A 67 0.10 40.03 -9.25
CA VAL A 67 0.48 40.65 -7.96
C VAL A 67 1.53 41.74 -8.15
N LYS A 68 2.51 41.55 -9.05
CA LYS A 68 3.54 42.57 -9.35
C LYS A 68 2.96 43.83 -10.01
N ASN A 69 1.87 43.70 -10.79
CA ASN A 69 1.19 44.81 -11.45
C ASN A 69 0.06 45.45 -10.62
N ILE A 70 -0.02 45.20 -9.32
CA ILE A 70 -0.95 45.93 -8.44
C ILE A 70 -0.33 47.30 -8.11
N PRO A 71 -0.88 48.44 -8.58
CA PRO A 71 -0.47 49.74 -8.09
C PRO A 71 -0.73 49.82 -6.58
N TYR A 72 0.29 50.29 -5.83
CA TYR A 72 0.40 50.34 -4.36
C TYR A 72 -0.87 50.82 -3.62
N ASN A 73 -1.79 51.52 -4.28
CA ASN A 73 -3.02 52.07 -3.69
C ASN A 73 -4.23 51.12 -3.62
N GLN A 74 -4.17 49.87 -4.11
CA GLN A 74 -5.31 48.92 -3.97
C GLN A 74 -5.11 47.81 -2.92
N VAL A 75 -3.94 47.76 -2.27
CA VAL A 75 -3.60 46.70 -1.28
C VAL A 75 -4.39 46.83 0.03
N LYS A 76 -5.06 47.97 0.30
CA LYS A 76 -5.80 48.18 1.57
C LYS A 76 -7.31 47.90 1.56
N GLN A 77 -7.92 47.55 0.42
CA GLN A 77 -9.39 47.35 0.37
C GLN A 77 -9.88 45.93 0.09
N LYS A 78 -8.98 44.97 -0.18
CA LYS A 78 -9.35 43.55 -0.38
C LYS A 78 -8.89 42.60 0.73
N SER A 79 -8.34 43.12 1.83
CA SER A 79 -7.84 42.30 2.95
C SER A 79 -8.91 41.89 3.98
N SER A 80 -10.20 42.09 3.72
CA SER A 80 -11.27 41.79 4.70
C SER A 80 -12.37 40.83 4.25
N LYS A 81 -12.29 40.24 3.06
CA LYS A 81 -13.24 39.18 2.64
C LYS A 81 -12.56 38.13 1.76
N ILE A 82 -11.76 37.28 2.38
CA ILE A 82 -11.53 35.92 1.90
C ILE A 82 -11.89 35.03 3.09
N GLU A 83 -13.17 34.70 3.20
CA GLU A 83 -13.60 33.56 3.99
C GLU A 83 -13.16 32.30 3.22
N THR A 84 -12.41 31.45 3.91
CA THR A 84 -12.00 30.13 3.47
C THR A 84 -13.21 29.25 3.18
N PRO A 85 -13.13 28.41 2.14
CA PRO A 85 -13.31 26.98 2.42
C PRO A 85 -12.29 26.09 1.70
N VAL A 86 -11.69 25.22 2.52
CA VAL A 86 -11.14 23.89 2.21
C VAL A 86 -9.87 23.86 1.36
N GLU A 87 -8.78 24.04 2.11
CA GLU A 87 -7.45 23.52 1.86
C GLU A 87 -7.50 21.99 1.74
N ASN A 88 -7.33 21.47 0.52
CA ASN A 88 -7.01 20.07 0.27
C ASN A 88 -6.34 19.96 -1.10
N SER A 89 -5.05 20.28 -1.14
CA SER A 89 -4.18 19.87 -2.25
C SER A 89 -2.71 20.12 -1.91
N ALA A 90 -1.99 19.01 -1.79
CA ALA A 90 -0.56 18.85 -2.08
C ALA A 90 0.42 19.64 -1.23
N GLU A 91 0.72 19.12 -0.03
CA GLU A 91 2.07 19.26 0.51
C GLU A 91 3.07 18.50 -0.39
N PRO A 92 4.16 19.12 -0.85
CA PRO A 92 5.31 18.39 -1.32
C PRO A 92 6.02 17.80 -0.10
N PHE A 93 6.10 16.47 -0.06
CA PHE A 93 6.91 15.72 0.91
C PHE A 93 8.37 16.21 0.88
N ASN A 94 8.70 17.11 1.79
CA ASN A 94 10.07 17.39 2.18
C ASN A 94 10.51 16.27 3.13
N ASP A 95 10.95 15.13 2.58
CA ASP A 95 11.80 14.19 3.33
C ASP A 95 13.23 14.73 3.31
N VAL A 96 13.47 15.75 4.13
CA VAL A 96 14.80 16.01 4.67
C VAL A 96 14.80 15.35 6.04
N SER A 97 15.00 14.03 6.05
CA SER A 97 15.46 13.32 7.23
C SER A 97 16.79 13.92 7.67
N ILE A 98 16.69 14.85 8.63
CA ILE A 98 17.81 15.30 9.45
C ILE A 98 18.42 14.03 10.04
N GLY A 99 19.66 13.75 9.64
CA GLY A 99 20.39 12.57 10.04
C GLY A 99 20.30 12.34 11.55
N GLU A 100 19.59 11.29 11.93
CA GLU A 100 19.65 10.71 13.25
C GLU A 100 21.11 10.30 13.50
N GLN A 101 21.72 11.01 14.45
CA GLN A 101 22.97 10.63 15.06
C GLN A 101 22.88 9.16 15.51
N PRO A 102 23.93 8.34 15.36
CA PRO A 102 23.88 6.97 15.87
C PRO A 102 23.76 7.02 17.39
N GLU A 103 22.58 6.70 17.91
CA GLU A 103 22.37 6.52 19.34
C GLU A 103 23.41 5.53 19.87
N SER A 104 24.25 6.00 20.79
CA SER A 104 25.19 5.19 21.55
C SER A 104 24.41 4.22 22.44
N HIS A 105 24.04 3.06 21.89
CA HIS A 105 23.38 2.00 22.66
C HIS A 105 24.33 1.48 23.74
N SER A 106 23.84 1.39 24.96
CA SER A 106 24.60 0.82 26.07
C SER A 106 24.96 -0.65 25.78
N ILE A 107 26.10 -1.09 26.32
CA ILE A 107 26.54 -2.50 26.23
C ILE A 107 25.46 -3.47 26.75
N LYS A 108 24.61 -3.02 27.69
CA LYS A 108 23.52 -3.80 28.26
C LYS A 108 22.38 -3.99 27.27
N GLU A 109 21.97 -2.94 26.54
CA GLU A 109 20.94 -3.04 25.50
C GLU A 109 21.37 -3.96 24.37
N LEU A 110 22.63 -3.86 23.92
CA LEU A 110 23.18 -4.74 22.89
C LEU A 110 23.18 -6.21 23.30
N LYS A 111 23.41 -6.51 24.59
CA LYS A 111 23.34 -7.87 25.13
C LYS A 111 21.91 -8.42 25.13
N GLU A 112 20.93 -7.61 25.51
CA GLU A 112 19.52 -8.02 25.52
C GLU A 112 18.98 -8.23 24.10
N VAL A 113 19.29 -7.33 23.16
CA VAL A 113 18.94 -7.48 21.74
C VAL A 113 19.50 -8.80 21.18
N LYS A 114 20.77 -9.10 21.45
CA LYS A 114 21.41 -10.36 21.02
C LYS A 114 20.79 -11.59 21.67
N LYS A 115 20.33 -11.50 22.92
CA LYS A 115 19.65 -12.58 23.63
C LYS A 115 18.28 -12.88 23.01
N ILE A 116 17.49 -11.85 22.71
CA ILE A 116 16.20 -11.97 22.04
C ILE A 116 16.38 -12.59 20.65
N TYR A 117 17.31 -12.06 19.86
CA TYR A 117 17.63 -12.60 18.53
C TYR A 117 17.97 -14.09 18.57
N ARG A 118 18.92 -14.52 19.43
CA ARG A 118 19.31 -15.93 19.50
C ARG A 118 18.16 -16.85 19.90
N ARG A 119 17.33 -16.42 20.86
CA ARG A 119 16.14 -17.16 21.29
C ARG A 119 15.22 -17.41 20.10
N ILE A 120 14.91 -16.37 19.33
CA ILE A 120 14.00 -16.47 18.19
C ILE A 120 14.64 -17.29 17.06
N ALA A 121 15.88 -16.97 16.67
CA ALA A 121 16.61 -17.68 15.63
C ALA A 121 16.69 -19.19 15.92
N SER A 122 16.86 -19.58 17.19
CA SER A 122 16.87 -20.98 17.60
C SER A 122 15.54 -21.72 17.39
N VAL A 123 14.42 -21.01 17.25
CA VAL A 123 13.11 -21.61 17.00
C VAL A 123 12.78 -21.63 15.51
N ILE A 124 13.13 -20.55 14.79
CA ILE A 124 12.75 -20.34 13.39
C ILE A 124 13.83 -20.72 12.38
N HIS A 125 14.97 -21.28 12.81
CA HIS A 125 16.09 -21.59 11.92
C HIS A 125 15.66 -22.49 10.74
N PRO A 126 16.06 -22.19 9.48
CA PRO A 126 15.68 -23.00 8.30
C PRO A 126 16.09 -24.47 8.37
N ASP A 127 17.17 -24.77 9.10
CA ASP A 127 17.66 -26.14 9.29
C ASP A 127 17.03 -26.86 10.50
N LYS A 128 16.10 -26.22 11.19
CA LYS A 128 15.32 -26.87 12.26
C LYS A 128 13.97 -27.29 11.71
N GLY A 129 13.83 -28.59 11.44
CA GLY A 129 12.58 -29.21 11.01
C GLY A 129 12.87 -30.47 10.19
N ALA A 130 12.13 -31.55 10.46
CA ALA A 130 12.14 -32.75 9.63
C ALA A 130 11.30 -32.59 8.36
N ASP A 131 10.43 -31.56 8.32
CA ASP A 131 9.45 -31.36 7.26
C ASP A 131 9.94 -30.32 6.24
N VAL A 132 10.03 -30.78 4.98
CA VAL A 132 10.47 -30.02 3.81
C VAL A 132 9.55 -28.83 3.54
N GLY A 133 8.28 -28.90 3.96
CA GLY A 133 7.28 -27.86 3.75
C GLY A 133 7.53 -26.56 4.54
N SER A 134 8.14 -26.63 5.73
CA SER A 134 8.32 -25.45 6.60
C SER A 134 9.56 -24.60 6.29
N ARG A 135 10.50 -25.13 5.49
CA ARG A 135 11.79 -24.48 5.19
C ARG A 135 11.65 -23.11 4.51
N PRO A 136 10.75 -22.91 3.51
CA PRO A 136 10.55 -21.59 2.89
C PRO A 136 10.08 -20.52 3.87
N LEU A 137 9.08 -20.83 4.71
CA LEU A 137 8.56 -19.91 5.72
C LEU A 137 9.66 -19.52 6.73
N ARG A 138 10.39 -20.52 7.24
CA ARG A 138 11.52 -20.31 8.15
C ARG A 138 12.61 -19.44 7.52
N THR A 139 12.92 -19.66 6.25
CA THR A 139 13.91 -18.85 5.51
C THR A 139 13.47 -17.40 5.42
N LYS A 140 12.21 -17.15 5.04
CA LYS A 140 11.64 -15.80 4.99
C LYS A 140 11.68 -15.12 6.35
N MET A 141 11.19 -15.77 7.39
CA MET A 141 11.18 -15.20 8.75
C MET A 141 12.60 -14.97 9.30
N MET A 142 13.57 -15.80 8.92
CA MET A 142 14.97 -15.60 9.30
C MET A 142 15.56 -14.35 8.64
N VAL A 143 15.23 -14.08 7.37
CA VAL A 143 15.62 -12.82 6.69
C VAL A 143 15.01 -11.62 7.42
N GLU A 144 13.71 -11.64 7.69
CA GLU A 144 13.03 -10.56 8.42
C GLU A 144 13.62 -10.36 9.84
N LEU A 145 13.97 -11.45 10.53
CA LEU A 145 14.60 -11.39 11.84
C LEU A 145 15.99 -10.75 11.78
N ASN A 146 16.78 -11.08 10.75
CA ASN A 146 18.11 -10.48 10.54
C ASN A 146 18.02 -8.98 10.28
N GLU A 147 17.04 -8.54 9.49
CA GLU A 147 16.80 -7.13 9.23
C GLU A 147 16.36 -6.37 10.50
N ALA A 148 15.44 -6.94 11.28
CA ALA A 148 15.04 -6.39 12.57
C ALA A 148 16.21 -6.32 13.54
N TYR A 149 17.08 -7.34 13.53
CA TYR A 149 18.31 -7.37 14.33
C TYR A 149 19.31 -6.28 13.95
N ALA A 150 19.51 -6.05 12.65
CA ALA A 150 20.37 -4.99 12.16
C ALA A 150 19.89 -3.60 12.63
N ARG A 151 18.57 -3.38 12.66
CA ARG A 151 17.94 -2.17 13.20
C ARG A 151 17.80 -2.15 14.73
N LYS A 152 18.19 -3.24 15.41
CA LYS A 152 18.01 -3.47 16.86
C LYS A 152 16.56 -3.31 17.33
N ASP A 153 15.61 -3.53 16.42
CA ASP A 153 14.18 -3.37 16.64
C ASP A 153 13.62 -4.61 17.34
N THR A 154 13.67 -4.60 18.67
CA THR A 154 13.19 -5.72 19.50
C THR A 154 11.68 -5.93 19.40
N ILE A 155 10.91 -4.89 19.08
CA ILE A 155 9.46 -4.97 18.88
C ILE A 155 9.18 -5.76 17.59
N ALA A 156 9.87 -5.43 16.49
CA ALA A 156 9.76 -6.19 15.25
C ALA A 156 10.20 -7.64 15.41
N MET A 157 11.31 -7.91 16.13
CA MET A 157 11.74 -9.28 16.42
C MET A 157 10.67 -10.07 17.17
N GLN A 158 10.07 -9.47 18.21
CA GLN A 158 9.04 -10.13 19.00
C GLN A 158 7.77 -10.39 18.15
N ARG A 159 7.39 -9.44 17.29
CA ARG A 159 6.29 -9.62 16.33
C ARG A 159 6.52 -10.79 15.38
N ILE A 160 7.73 -10.94 14.83
CA ILE A 160 8.10 -12.08 13.96
C ILE A 160 7.95 -13.39 14.73
N PHE A 161 8.39 -13.42 15.98
CA PHE A 161 8.29 -14.62 16.82
C PHE A 161 6.83 -14.99 17.14
N ASP A 162 5.98 -14.00 17.40
CA ASP A 162 4.56 -14.27 17.68
C ASP A 162 3.83 -14.71 16.40
N GLN A 163 4.16 -14.16 15.24
CA GLN A 163 3.68 -14.67 13.95
C GLN A 163 4.09 -16.12 13.70
N TRP A 164 5.33 -16.50 14.04
CA TRP A 164 5.76 -17.90 13.96
C TRP A 164 4.89 -18.78 14.87
N LYS A 165 4.67 -18.39 16.13
CA LYS A 165 3.86 -19.18 17.06
C LYS A 165 2.42 -19.38 16.61
N GLU A 166 1.86 -18.44 15.85
CA GLU A 166 0.50 -18.54 15.31
C GLU A 166 0.44 -19.40 14.04
N SER A 167 1.59 -19.78 13.47
CA SER A 167 1.65 -20.57 12.24
C SER A 167 1.33 -22.06 12.45
N PRO A 168 0.72 -22.73 11.46
CA PRO A 168 0.59 -24.19 11.44
C PRO A 168 1.94 -24.90 11.61
N GLU A 169 3.00 -24.37 11.02
CA GLU A 169 4.35 -24.94 11.00
C GLU A 169 5.04 -24.92 12.37
N ALA A 170 4.52 -24.16 13.33
CA ALA A 170 4.98 -24.16 14.71
C ALA A 170 4.41 -25.31 15.55
N VAL A 171 3.39 -26.02 15.07
CA VAL A 171 2.79 -27.16 15.77
C VAL A 171 3.66 -28.41 15.60
N THR A 172 4.14 -28.96 16.71
CA THR A 172 4.97 -30.17 16.75
C THR A 172 4.15 -31.40 17.13
N GLY A 173 4.52 -32.58 16.61
CA GLY A 173 3.87 -33.86 16.92
C GLY A 173 3.13 -34.45 15.73
N ASP A 174 3.02 -35.77 15.69
CA ASP A 174 2.47 -36.50 14.53
C ASP A 174 1.13 -37.20 14.86
N ASP A 175 0.46 -36.76 15.92
CA ASP A 175 -0.85 -37.28 16.32
C ASP A 175 -2.02 -36.46 15.74
N THR A 176 -3.22 -37.02 15.86
CA THR A 176 -4.47 -36.38 15.38
C THR A 176 -4.73 -35.03 16.04
N HIS A 177 -4.25 -34.79 17.26
CA HIS A 177 -4.44 -33.52 17.97
C HIS A 177 -3.54 -32.42 17.39
N ALA A 178 -2.27 -32.74 17.11
CA ALA A 178 -1.35 -31.86 16.40
C ALA A 178 -1.88 -31.50 15.00
N ASP A 179 -2.41 -32.48 14.26
CA ASP A 179 -3.05 -32.22 12.96
C ASP A 179 -4.28 -31.32 13.04
N LEU A 180 -5.11 -31.49 14.07
CA LEU A 180 -6.25 -30.63 14.33
C LEU A 180 -5.80 -29.19 14.62
N GLU A 181 -4.79 -29.02 15.47
CA GLU A 181 -4.25 -27.69 15.78
C GLU A 181 -3.64 -27.01 14.54
N ARG A 182 -2.89 -27.74 13.71
CA ARG A 182 -2.40 -27.22 12.41
C ARG A 182 -3.55 -26.77 11.53
N THR A 183 -4.57 -27.60 11.38
CA THR A 183 -5.73 -27.33 10.52
C THR A 183 -6.49 -26.08 10.99
N ARG A 184 -6.73 -25.93 12.29
CA ARG A 184 -7.34 -24.72 12.87
C ARG A 184 -6.53 -23.46 12.61
N ARG A 185 -5.20 -23.53 12.75
CA ARG A 185 -4.31 -22.40 12.44
C ARG A 185 -4.34 -22.05 10.95
N MET A 186 -4.41 -23.05 10.05
CA MET A 186 -4.56 -22.82 8.61
C MET A 186 -5.87 -22.09 8.30
N ILE A 187 -6.99 -22.51 8.92
CA ILE A 187 -8.29 -21.83 8.77
C ILE A 187 -8.19 -20.35 9.17
N ILE A 188 -7.57 -20.06 10.31
CA ILE A 188 -7.37 -18.68 10.79
C ILE A 188 -6.53 -17.87 9.80
N GLN A 189 -5.43 -18.43 9.30
CA GLN A 189 -4.56 -17.76 8.33
C GLN A 189 -5.27 -17.48 7.01
N ILE A 190 -6.00 -18.45 6.45
CA ILE A 190 -6.74 -18.28 5.21
C ILE A 190 -7.82 -17.21 5.37
N LYS A 191 -8.59 -17.23 6.47
CA LYS A 191 -9.60 -16.20 6.76
C LYS A 191 -8.99 -14.80 6.87
N LYS A 192 -7.85 -14.67 7.54
CA LYS A 192 -7.12 -13.40 7.63
C LYS A 192 -6.70 -12.92 6.25
N ARG A 193 -6.15 -13.80 5.42
CA ARG A 193 -5.70 -13.47 4.06
C ARG A 193 -6.86 -13.03 3.16
N ILE A 194 -8.00 -13.71 3.23
CA ILE A 194 -9.23 -13.31 2.51
C ILE A 194 -9.62 -11.87 2.90
N LEU A 195 -9.68 -11.57 4.20
CA LEU A 195 -10.04 -10.24 4.68
C LEU A 195 -9.05 -9.15 4.22
N GLU A 196 -7.75 -9.45 4.22
CA GLU A 196 -6.72 -8.55 3.71
C GLU A 196 -6.94 -8.23 2.21
N ILE A 197 -7.27 -9.23 1.40
CA ILE A 197 -7.53 -9.05 -0.03
C ILE A 197 -8.81 -8.25 -0.24
N GLU A 198 -9.89 -8.57 0.47
CA GLU A 198 -11.14 -7.83 0.38
C GLU A 198 -10.97 -6.35 0.75
N THR A 199 -10.16 -6.07 1.77
CA THR A 199 -9.80 -4.71 2.16
C THR A 199 -9.05 -3.99 1.04
N LYS A 200 -8.09 -4.66 0.39
CA LYS A 200 -7.34 -4.10 -0.75
C LYS A 200 -8.25 -3.83 -1.96
N ILE A 201 -9.12 -4.77 -2.32
CA ILE A 201 -10.12 -4.58 -3.37
C ILE A 201 -11.01 -3.38 -3.06
N SER A 202 -11.56 -3.31 -1.85
CA SER A 202 -12.42 -2.22 -1.42
C SER A 202 -11.72 -0.86 -1.49
N LYS A 203 -10.44 -0.78 -1.07
CA LYS A 203 -9.63 0.43 -1.17
C LYS A 203 -9.45 0.89 -2.61
N ILE A 204 -9.21 -0.03 -3.56
CA ILE A 204 -9.13 0.33 -4.98
C ILE A 204 -10.49 0.81 -5.48
N MET A 205 -11.55 0.04 -5.24
CA MET A 205 -12.90 0.32 -5.77
C MET A 205 -13.52 1.61 -5.24
N THR A 206 -13.15 2.05 -4.05
CA THR A 206 -13.63 3.31 -3.44
C THR A 206 -12.81 4.53 -3.85
N SER A 207 -11.71 4.36 -4.60
CA SER A 207 -10.88 5.47 -5.04
C SER A 207 -11.53 6.26 -6.19
N GLU A 208 -11.26 7.58 -6.23
CA GLU A 208 -11.69 8.45 -7.32
C GLU A 208 -11.10 8.01 -8.66
N MET A 209 -9.85 7.57 -8.66
CA MET A 209 -9.15 7.04 -9.85
C MET A 209 -9.88 5.81 -10.43
N TYR A 210 -10.38 4.92 -9.56
CA TYR A 210 -11.14 3.76 -10.01
C TYR A 210 -12.49 4.18 -10.58
N THR A 211 -13.18 5.14 -9.96
CA THR A 211 -14.41 5.72 -10.49
C THR A 211 -14.19 6.33 -11.89
N MET A 212 -13.10 7.08 -12.07
CA MET A 212 -12.72 7.65 -13.37
C MET A 212 -12.40 6.55 -14.39
N MET A 213 -11.67 5.50 -14.01
CA MET A 213 -11.42 4.34 -14.86
C MET A 213 -12.72 3.71 -15.35
N MET A 214 -13.69 3.52 -14.45
CA MET A 214 -14.97 2.92 -14.81
C MET A 214 -15.80 3.81 -15.75
N ASN A 215 -15.77 5.13 -15.54
CA ASN A 215 -16.38 6.10 -16.45
C ASN A 215 -15.70 6.10 -17.83
N ALA A 216 -14.37 6.08 -17.87
CA ALA A 216 -13.61 6.00 -19.11
C ALA A 216 -13.90 4.69 -19.86
N ARG A 217 -13.96 3.55 -19.15
CA ARG A 217 -14.36 2.25 -19.73
C ARG A 217 -15.77 2.28 -20.31
N LYS A 218 -16.72 2.93 -19.63
CA LYS A 218 -18.08 3.09 -20.12
C LYS A 218 -18.11 3.92 -21.41
N ALA A 219 -17.45 5.06 -21.41
CA ALA A 219 -17.33 5.92 -22.59
C ALA A 219 -16.62 5.23 -23.76
N ASN A 220 -15.59 4.42 -23.48
CA ASN A 220 -14.87 3.68 -24.52
C ASN A 220 -15.75 2.63 -25.21
N ARG A 221 -16.71 2.02 -24.50
CA ARG A 221 -17.73 1.15 -25.13
C ARG A 221 -18.67 1.92 -26.07
N GLU A 222 -18.80 3.22 -25.87
CA GLU A 222 -19.55 4.14 -26.74
C GLU A 222 -18.63 4.76 -27.82
N GLY A 223 -17.37 4.30 -27.95
CA GLY A 223 -16.40 4.79 -28.92
C GLY A 223 -15.73 6.11 -28.55
N ARG A 224 -15.83 6.55 -27.29
CA ARG A 224 -15.25 7.80 -26.79
C ARG A 224 -14.04 7.56 -25.91
N ASP A 225 -12.98 8.33 -26.13
CA ASP A 225 -11.77 8.30 -25.30
C ASP A 225 -11.72 9.52 -24.37
N ILE A 226 -12.13 9.31 -23.12
CA ILE A 226 -12.18 10.37 -22.10
C ILE A 226 -10.80 10.95 -21.81
N LEU A 227 -9.74 10.15 -21.82
CA LEU A 227 -8.40 10.67 -21.53
C LEU A 227 -7.92 11.58 -22.67
N ALA A 228 -8.17 11.19 -23.92
CA ALA A 228 -7.87 12.03 -25.07
C ALA A 228 -8.70 13.34 -25.06
N GLU A 229 -10.01 13.25 -24.75
CA GLU A 229 -10.87 14.43 -24.59
C GLU A 229 -10.34 15.39 -23.51
N MET A 230 -9.91 14.86 -22.35
CA MET A 230 -9.30 15.65 -21.28
C MET A 230 -8.00 16.31 -21.74
N THR A 231 -7.12 15.57 -22.41
CA THR A 231 -5.87 16.09 -22.95
C THR A 231 -6.10 17.26 -23.90
N ILE A 232 -7.05 17.14 -24.84
CA ILE A 232 -7.42 18.23 -25.77
C ILE A 232 -7.91 19.46 -25.00
N ALA A 233 -8.76 19.27 -23.99
CA ALA A 233 -9.28 20.37 -23.19
C ALA A 233 -8.17 21.08 -22.38
N ILE A 234 -7.21 20.33 -21.84
CA ILE A 234 -6.08 20.90 -21.09
C ILE A 234 -5.13 21.63 -22.03
N ASP A 235 -4.83 21.09 -23.22
CA ASP A 235 -3.97 21.74 -24.20
C ASP A 235 -4.54 23.09 -24.65
N ALA A 236 -5.86 23.19 -24.83
CA ALA A 236 -6.52 24.45 -25.11
C ALA A 236 -6.32 25.48 -23.96
N ARG A 237 -6.41 25.03 -22.71
CA ARG A 237 -6.17 25.88 -21.53
C ARG A 237 -4.71 26.29 -21.37
N ILE A 238 -3.77 25.40 -21.67
CA ILE A 238 -2.33 25.69 -21.69
C ILE A 238 -2.05 26.80 -22.70
N LYS A 239 -2.58 26.66 -23.93
CA LYS A 239 -2.41 27.67 -24.98
C LYS A 239 -3.00 29.03 -24.60
N ASP A 240 -4.18 29.05 -23.98
CA ASP A 240 -4.78 30.28 -23.46
C ASP A 240 -3.93 30.93 -22.37
N ALA A 241 -3.40 30.14 -21.42
CA ALA A 241 -2.52 30.62 -20.37
C ALA A 241 -1.21 31.20 -20.94
N GLN A 242 -0.59 30.51 -21.91
CA GLN A 242 0.61 30.98 -22.62
C GLN A 242 0.36 32.32 -23.33
N ASN A 243 -0.76 32.46 -24.05
CA ASN A 243 -1.12 33.71 -24.72
C ASN A 243 -1.30 34.86 -23.73
N LYS A 244 -1.94 34.61 -22.58
CA LYS A 244 -2.11 35.60 -21.51
C LYS A 244 -0.79 36.02 -20.88
N LEU A 245 0.17 35.11 -20.74
CA LEU A 245 1.51 35.41 -20.22
C LEU A 245 2.24 36.35 -21.18
N VAL A 246 2.28 36.01 -22.47
CA VAL A 246 2.92 36.83 -23.50
C VAL A 246 2.32 38.24 -23.51
N LEU A 247 0.98 38.36 -23.52
CA LEU A 247 0.31 39.66 -23.50
C LEU A 247 0.66 40.51 -22.26
N ARG A 248 0.92 39.89 -21.12
CA ARG A 248 1.27 40.60 -19.87
C ARG A 248 2.76 40.89 -19.69
N MET A 249 3.62 40.15 -20.38
CA MET A 249 5.06 40.40 -20.36
C MET A 249 5.48 41.51 -21.33
N TYR A 250 4.75 41.67 -22.44
CA TYR A 250 5.10 42.60 -23.53
C TYR A 250 4.10 43.75 -23.74
N GLY A 251 3.02 43.80 -22.95
CA GLY A 251 2.05 44.91 -22.92
C GLY A 251 2.11 45.65 -21.61
#